data_AF-A0A7C3G0F1-F1
#
_entry.id   AF-A0A7C3G0F1-F1
#
_cell.length_a   1.000
_cell.length_b   1.000
_cell.length_c   1.000
_cell.angle_alpha   90.00
_cell.angle_beta   90.00
_cell.angle_gamma   90.00
#
_symmetry.space_group_name_H-M   'P 1'
#
loop_
_entity.id
_entity.type
_entity.pdbx_description
1 polymer ?
#
loop_
_entity_poly.entity_id
_entity_poly.type
_entity_poly.pdbx_seq_one_letter_code
_entity_poly.pdbx_strand_id
1 'polypeptide(L)'
;MRFANLFRQRRPDSDKKIATQRLQLVLSHDRANISPGMLEKLKDEIIAVISKHLDIESDQVCVNFQKNYRETRLVADIPLKKHTGRSKRV
;
A
#
# COMPACT_ATOMS: atom_id res chain seq x y z
N MET A 1 -6.40 -6.31 -20.50
CA MET A 1 -6.25 -6.75 -19.09
C MET A 1 -7.28 -6.00 -18.25
N ARG A 2 -8.22 -6.71 -17.60
CA ARG A 2 -9.32 -6.14 -16.81
C ARG A 2 -8.86 -5.92 -15.37
N PHE A 3 -8.44 -4.71 -15.02
CA PHE A 3 -8.01 -4.35 -13.65
C PHE A 3 -9.18 -3.94 -12.73
N ALA A 4 -10.39 -3.76 -13.28
CA ALA A 4 -11.55 -3.23 -12.57
C ALA A 4 -12.13 -4.13 -11.45
N ASN A 5 -11.73 -5.40 -11.36
CA ASN A 5 -12.28 -6.34 -10.37
C ASN A 5 -11.48 -6.42 -9.05
N LEU A 6 -10.38 -5.67 -8.91
CA LEU A 6 -9.66 -5.57 -7.63
C LEU A 6 -10.35 -4.59 -6.65
N PHE A 7 -11.09 -3.63 -7.19
CA PHE A 7 -11.83 -2.61 -6.44
C PHE A 7 -13.25 -3.08 -6.07
N ARG A 8 -13.44 -4.35 -5.69
CA ARG A 8 -14.73 -4.77 -5.13
C ARG A 8 -14.92 -4.05 -3.79
N GLN A 9 -15.55 -2.88 -3.86
CA GLN A 9 -16.14 -2.13 -2.76
C GLN A 9 -16.83 -3.13 -1.84
N ARG A 10 -16.22 -3.38 -0.67
CA ARG A 10 -16.97 -3.86 0.48
C ARG A 10 -17.97 -2.74 0.78
N ARG A 11 -19.26 -3.06 0.65
CA ARG A 11 -20.34 -2.18 1.11
C ARG A 11 -20.06 -1.81 2.57
N PRO A 12 -20.32 -0.57 3.00
CA PRO A 12 -20.25 -0.20 4.39
C PRO A 12 -21.51 -0.73 5.08
N ASP A 13 -21.55 -2.04 5.35
CA ASP A 13 -22.45 -2.55 6.36
C ASP A 13 -21.88 -2.14 7.72
N SER A 14 -22.65 -1.26 8.35
CA SER A 14 -22.74 -0.89 9.76
C SER A 14 -21.70 -1.44 10.76
N ASP A 15 -21.34 -0.56 11.69
CA ASP A 15 -20.83 -0.85 13.04
C ASP A 15 -19.32 -0.96 13.31
N LYS A 16 -18.81 0.14 13.88
CA LYS A 16 -18.03 0.23 15.14
C LYS A 16 -16.77 -0.62 15.34
N LYS A 17 -16.28 -1.35 14.34
CA LYS A 17 -14.88 -1.81 14.32
C LYS A 17 -14.07 -0.75 13.60
N ILE A 18 -13.29 -0.01 14.37
CA ILE A 18 -12.32 1.00 13.92
C ILE A 18 -11.68 0.55 12.60
N ALA A 19 -12.17 1.07 11.48
CA ALA A 19 -11.72 0.64 10.16
C ALA A 19 -10.25 1.04 10.01
N THR A 20 -9.35 0.06 10.02
CA THR A 20 -7.93 0.30 9.74
C THR A 20 -7.81 0.64 8.25
N GLN A 21 -7.52 1.90 7.95
CA GLN A 21 -7.28 2.36 6.59
C GLN A 21 -5.85 2.01 6.17
N ARG A 22 -5.69 1.54 4.93
CA ARG A 22 -4.41 1.16 4.33
C ARG A 22 -4.38 1.52 2.86
N LEU A 23 -3.20 1.91 2.38
CA LEU A 23 -2.92 2.12 0.97
C LEU A 23 -2.35 0.82 0.39
N GLN A 24 -2.81 0.46 -0.80
CA GLN A 24 -2.27 -0.66 -1.56
C GLN A 24 -1.60 -0.12 -2.83
N LEU A 25 -0.30 -0.38 -2.96
CA LEU A 25 0.51 -0.02 -4.12
C LEU A 25 0.86 -1.28 -4.91
N VAL A 26 0.61 -1.28 -6.22
CA VAL A 26 0.97 -2.38 -7.11
C VAL A 26 1.79 -1.84 -8.28
N LEU A 27 3.04 -2.30 -8.40
CA LEU A 27 3.94 -1.97 -9.48
C LEU A 27 4.19 -3.23 -10.31
N SER A 28 3.73 -3.24 -11.57
CA SER A 28 3.95 -4.32 -12.53
C SER A 28 4.93 -3.82 -13.58
N HIS A 29 6.00 -4.57 -13.81
CA HIS A 29 7.01 -4.23 -14.80
C HIS A 29 7.29 -5.42 -15.73
N ASP A 30 7.35 -5.15 -17.03
CA ASP A 30 7.77 -6.10 -18.08
C ASP A 30 9.30 -6.28 -18.05
N ARG A 31 9.87 -7.07 -18.95
CA ARG A 31 11.27 -7.56 -19.04
C ARG A 31 12.42 -6.53 -18.96
N ALA A 32 12.27 -5.30 -18.47
CA ALA A 32 13.44 -4.53 -18.10
C ALA A 32 14.02 -5.09 -16.78
N ASN A 33 15.31 -5.35 -16.84
CA ASN A 33 16.09 -6.09 -15.86
C ASN A 33 16.32 -5.21 -14.60
N ILE A 34 15.25 -4.84 -13.90
CA ILE A 34 15.35 -4.09 -12.65
C ILE A 34 16.00 -5.04 -11.65
N SER A 35 17.20 -4.66 -11.20
CA SER A 35 17.89 -5.41 -10.17
C SER A 35 17.08 -5.38 -8.87
N PRO A 36 17.10 -6.45 -8.07
CA PRO A 36 16.37 -6.49 -6.79
C PRO A 36 16.74 -5.28 -5.91
N GLY A 37 18.00 -4.87 -5.88
CA GLY A 37 18.44 -3.70 -5.11
C GLY A 37 17.89 -2.36 -5.64
N MET A 38 17.62 -2.22 -6.94
CA MET A 38 16.94 -1.02 -7.46
C MET A 38 15.46 -1.00 -7.05
N LEU A 39 14.83 -2.17 -7.02
CA LEU A 39 13.43 -2.32 -6.64
C LEU A 39 13.23 -2.03 -5.13
N GLU A 40 14.18 -2.44 -4.30
CA GLU A 40 14.25 -2.08 -2.88
C GLU A 40 14.43 -0.57 -2.68
N LYS A 41 15.35 0.06 -3.42
CA LYS A 41 15.54 1.52 -3.37
C LYS A 41 14.27 2.27 -3.75
N LEU A 42 13.63 1.86 -4.85
CA LEU A 42 12.38 2.48 -5.32
C LEU A 42 11.27 2.35 -4.28
N LYS A 43 11.19 1.20 -3.60
CA LYS A 43 10.26 0.97 -2.48
C LYS A 43 10.52 1.99 -1.35
N ASP A 44 11.77 2.12 -0.91
CA ASP A 44 12.12 3.06 0.17
C ASP A 44 11.84 4.51 -0.21
N GLU A 45 12.13 4.91 -1.46
CA GLU A 45 11.84 6.24 -1.99
C GLU A 45 10.33 6.54 -2.00
N ILE A 46 9.50 5.60 -2.48
CA ILE A 46 8.04 5.77 -2.51
C ILE A 46 7.48 5.89 -1.09
N ILE A 47 7.93 5.06 -0.15
CA ILE A 47 7.51 5.13 1.26
C ILE A 47 7.90 6.49 1.85
N ALA A 48 9.12 6.96 1.58
CA ALA A 48 9.62 8.25 2.06
C ALA A 48 8.86 9.44 1.46
N VAL A 49 8.33 9.33 0.24
CA VAL A 49 7.47 10.37 -0.35
C VAL A 49 6.07 10.33 0.27
N ILE A 50 5.48 9.13 0.42
CA ILE A 50 4.15 8.98 1.03
C ILE A 50 4.16 9.49 2.47
N SER A 51 5.21 9.21 3.26
CA SER A 51 5.33 9.66 4.64
C SER A 51 5.40 11.19 4.80
N LYS A 52 5.81 11.92 3.76
CA LYS A 52 5.77 13.39 3.75
C LYS A 52 4.36 13.96 3.63
N HIS A 53 3.42 13.18 3.08
CA HIS A 53 2.06 13.62 2.81
C HIS A 53 1.02 12.96 3.72
N LEU A 54 1.32 11.77 4.25
CA LEU A 54 0.42 10.97 5.06
C LEU A 54 1.16 10.41 6.27
N ASP A 55 0.52 10.43 7.43
CA ASP A 55 1.08 9.80 8.62
C ASP A 55 0.89 8.29 8.50
N ILE A 56 1.98 7.58 8.20
CA ILE A 56 2.00 6.13 7.96
C ILE A 56 2.83 5.40 9.01
N GLU A 57 2.52 4.13 9.24
CA GLU A 57 3.33 3.26 10.10
C GLU A 57 4.39 2.55 9.24
N SER A 58 5.51 3.23 8.98
CA SER A 58 6.58 2.74 8.11
C SER A 58 7.14 1.36 8.52
N ASP A 59 7.11 1.06 9.82
CA ASP A 59 7.55 -0.22 10.39
C ASP A 59 6.61 -1.39 10.05
N GLN A 60 5.34 -1.09 9.78
CA GLN A 60 4.30 -2.06 9.47
C GLN A 60 4.03 -2.18 7.95
N VAL A 61 4.92 -1.62 7.13
CA VAL A 61 4.80 -1.71 5.67
C VAL A 61 5.20 -3.11 5.21
N CYS A 62 4.23 -3.85 4.68
CA CYS A 62 4.46 -5.18 4.11
C CYS A 62 4.67 -5.08 2.61
N VAL A 63 5.78 -5.62 2.10
CA VAL A 63 6.07 -5.65 0.67
C VAL A 63 6.26 -7.07 0.20
N ASN A 64 5.58 -7.41 -0.90
CA ASN A 64 5.64 -8.72 -1.52
C ASN A 64 6.10 -8.60 -2.98
N PHE A 65 7.14 -9.35 -3.33
CA PHE A 65 7.66 -9.43 -4.69
C PHE A 65 7.23 -10.74 -5.33
N GLN A 66 6.49 -10.65 -6.43
CA GLN A 66 6.11 -11.80 -7.24
C GLN A 66 6.85 -11.72 -8.56
N LYS A 67 7.79 -12.63 -8.77
CA LYS A 67 8.50 -12.78 -10.04
C LYS A 67 7.90 -13.95 -10.80
N ASN A 68 7.26 -13.67 -11.93
CA ASN A 68 6.81 -14.68 -12.88
C ASN A 68 7.72 -14.67 -14.12
N TYR A 69 7.65 -15.70 -14.96
CA TYR A 69 8.45 -15.81 -16.20
C TYR A 69 8.27 -14.62 -17.17
N ARG A 70 7.19 -13.85 -17.04
CA ARG A 70 6.83 -12.74 -17.93
C ARG A 70 6.88 -11.35 -17.28
N GLU A 71 6.79 -11.24 -15.97
CA GLU A 71 6.71 -9.94 -15.29
C GLU A 71 7.20 -10.02 -13.84
N THR A 72 7.72 -8.91 -13.33
CA THR A 72 7.98 -8.73 -11.90
C THR A 72 6.94 -7.78 -11.33
N ARG A 73 6.27 -8.20 -10.26
CA ARG A 73 5.27 -7.41 -9.55
C ARG A 73 5.71 -7.15 -8.11
N LEU A 74 5.68 -5.89 -7.71
CA LEU A 74 5.81 -5.44 -6.33
C LEU A 74 4.44 -5.03 -5.82
N VAL A 75 4.01 -5.62 -4.71
CA VAL A 75 2.80 -5.23 -3.98
C VAL A 75 3.20 -4.73 -2.60
N ALA A 76 2.85 -3.49 -2.25
CA ALA A 76 3.09 -2.93 -0.94
C ALA A 76 1.77 -2.55 -0.26
N ASP A 77 1.61 -3.01 0.99
CA ASP A 77 0.53 -2.66 1.89
C ASP A 77 1.08 -1.67 2.93
N ILE A 78 0.59 -0.43 2.88
CA ILE A 78 1.05 0.68 3.72
C ILE A 78 -0.08 1.08 4.67
N PRO A 79 -0.02 0.70 5.96
CA PRO A 79 -1.01 1.12 6.94
C PRO A 79 -0.90 2.62 7.25
N LEU A 80 -2.06 3.27 7.37
CA LEU A 80 -2.14 4.66 7.80
C LEU A 80 -2.24 4.71 9.33
N LYS A 81 -1.56 5.67 9.95
CA LYS A 81 -1.73 5.96 11.37
C LYS A 81 -3.12 6.50 11.61
N LYS A 82 -3.75 5.98 12.66
CA LYS A 82 -5.06 6.45 13.10
C LYS A 82 -4.87 7.76 13.85
N HIS A 83 -5.24 8.88 13.24
CA HIS A 83 -5.52 10.08 14.00
C HIS A 83 -6.84 9.85 14.74
N THR A 84 -6.75 9.42 16.00
CA THR A 84 -7.92 9.36 16.86
C THR A 84 -8.36 10.81 17.12
N GLY A 85 -9.30 11.28 16.31
CA GLY A 85 -9.96 12.56 16.55
C GLY A 85 -10.63 12.46 17.91
N ARG A 86 -9.99 13.04 18.93
CA ARG A 86 -10.58 13.24 20.25
C ARG A 86 -11.70 14.24 20.06
N SER A 87 -12.88 13.74 19.68
CA SER A 87 -14.14 14.45 19.84
C SER A 87 -14.32 14.66 21.34
N LYS A 88 -13.80 15.78 21.80
CA LYS A 88 -13.99 16.29 23.15
C LYS A 88 -15.48 16.62 23.21
N ARG A 89 -16.27 15.69 23.75
CA ARG A 89 -17.64 15.97 24.21
C ARG A 89 -17.58 17.24 25.05
N VAL A 90 -18.31 18.26 24.61
CA VAL A 90 -18.77 19.38 25.43
C VAL A 90 -20.28 19.29 25.42
#